data_AF-A0A3D4AXS7-F1
#
_entry.id   AF-A0A3D4AXS7-F1
#
_cell.length_a   1.000
_cell.length_b   1.000
_cell.length_c   1.000
_cell.angle_alpha   90.00
_cell.angle_beta   90.00
_cell.angle_gamma   90.00
#
_symmetry.space_group_name_H-M   'P 1'
#
loop_
_entity.id
_entity.type
_entity.pdbx_description
1 polymer ?
#
loop_
_entity_poly.entity_id
_entity_poly.type
_entity_poly.pdbx_seq_one_letter_code
_entity_poly.pdbx_strand_id
1 'polypeptide(L)'
;MISVRLFRLNAWDSPWLNVKFLLGGGIVLLILLIGLLGPLFWDTEMAYTGSAPLNLPPMWSEGGSFDHPLGTESNGRDMLAQLIVGTPSSLKIGFLAAIIGMLIGLVFGSVAGYMGGWWDHIIRTISDSAMTIPSLVVLIVIASYVQMTDTTTMALILALFAWPGPTRMIRSQILTLRERGYVRMANLSGASAWEIMFVEMAPNMLPWLAAS
;
A
#
# COMPACT_ATOMS: atom_id res chain seq x y z
N MET A 1 14.43 -47.67 28.09
CA MET A 1 14.31 -46.36 28.78
C MET A 1 14.51 -45.28 27.72
N ILE A 2 13.44 -44.83 27.07
CA ILE A 2 13.51 -43.86 25.97
C ILE A 2 13.20 -42.48 26.56
N SER A 3 14.22 -41.65 26.71
CA SER A 3 14.04 -40.26 27.16
C SER A 3 13.51 -39.42 25.99
N VAL A 4 12.26 -39.01 26.07
CA VAL A 4 11.67 -38.02 25.17
C VAL A 4 12.33 -36.66 25.48
N ARG A 5 13.20 -36.19 24.58
CA ARG A 5 13.71 -34.81 24.63
C ARG A 5 12.56 -33.88 24.31
N LEU A 6 12.05 -33.16 25.32
CA LEU A 6 11.13 -32.06 25.13
C LEU A 6 11.81 -31.00 24.24
N PHE A 7 11.20 -30.72 23.09
CA PHE A 7 11.60 -29.67 22.18
C PHE A 7 11.45 -28.33 22.91
N ARG A 8 12.55 -27.77 23.42
CA ARG A 8 12.57 -26.40 23.92
C ARG A 8 12.37 -25.49 22.70
N LEU A 9 11.16 -24.97 22.52
CA LEU A 9 10.90 -23.88 21.59
C LEU A 9 11.74 -22.68 22.05
N ASN A 10 12.90 -22.47 21.45
CA ASN A 10 13.65 -21.23 21.63
C ASN A 10 12.85 -20.11 20.98
N ALA A 11 12.83 -18.91 21.59
CA ALA A 11 12.17 -17.72 21.03
C ALA A 11 12.68 -17.35 19.62
N TRP A 12 13.83 -17.90 19.23
CA TRP A 12 14.47 -17.76 17.92
C TRP A 12 13.86 -18.65 16.82
N ASP A 13 13.13 -19.71 17.17
CA ASP A 13 12.56 -20.66 16.20
C ASP A 13 11.08 -20.38 15.88
N SER A 14 10.41 -19.54 16.67
CA SER A 14 9.02 -19.16 16.43
C SER A 14 8.92 -17.88 15.60
N PRO A 15 8.34 -17.91 14.39
CA PRO A 15 8.15 -16.72 13.55
C PRO A 15 7.39 -15.60 14.27
N TRP A 16 6.51 -15.97 15.19
CA TRP A 16 5.59 -15.09 15.92
C TRP A 16 6.25 -14.28 17.06
N LEU A 17 7.40 -14.70 17.57
CA LEU A 17 8.14 -13.98 18.62
C LEU A 17 9.33 -13.19 18.08
N ASN A 18 9.43 -13.06 16.75
CA ASN A 18 10.49 -12.27 16.13
C ASN A 18 10.31 -10.78 16.45
N VAL A 19 11.30 -10.16 17.09
CA VAL A 19 11.28 -8.75 17.50
C VAL A 19 10.97 -7.81 16.33
N LYS A 20 11.49 -8.10 15.13
CA LYS A 20 11.23 -7.28 13.94
C LYS A 20 9.75 -7.35 13.53
N PHE A 21 9.17 -8.55 13.59
CA PHE A 21 7.76 -8.76 13.29
C PHE A 21 6.87 -8.06 14.33
N LEU A 22 7.19 -8.20 15.61
CA LEU A 22 6.45 -7.56 16.70
C LEU A 22 6.53 -6.04 16.64
N LEU A 23 7.70 -5.47 16.35
CA LEU A 23 7.86 -4.02 16.20
C LEU A 23 7.07 -3.50 14.99
N GLY A 24 7.20 -4.15 13.82
CA GLY A 24 6.45 -3.76 12.61
C GLY A 24 4.94 -3.87 12.80
N GLY A 25 4.48 -5.00 13.33
CA GLY A 25 3.07 -5.22 13.65
C GLY A 25 2.55 -4.24 14.70
N GLY A 26 3.35 -3.92 15.71
CA GLY A 26 3.03 -2.93 16.73
C GLY A 26 2.85 -1.52 16.17
N ILE A 27 3.70 -1.10 15.22
CA ILE A 27 3.58 0.20 14.55
C ILE A 27 2.28 0.26 13.72
N VAL A 28 2.00 -0.78 12.93
CA VAL A 28 0.77 -0.84 12.12
C VAL A 28 -0.47 -0.82 13.03
N LEU A 29 -0.45 -1.60 14.11
CA LEU A 29 -1.53 -1.63 15.09
C LEU A 29 -1.72 -0.26 15.73
N LEU A 30 -0.64 0.43 16.12
CA LEU A 30 -0.70 1.77 16.68
C LEU A 30 -1.35 2.76 15.72
N ILE A 31 -0.97 2.75 14.44
CA ILE A 31 -1.58 3.62 13.42
C ILE A 31 -3.07 3.34 13.29
N LEU A 32 -3.47 2.06 13.26
CA LEU A 32 -4.88 1.67 13.21
C LEU A 32 -5.65 2.14 14.46
N LEU A 33 -5.05 1.99 15.64
CA LEU A 33 -5.67 2.43 16.90
C LEU A 33 -5.80 3.95 16.98
N ILE A 34 -4.81 4.72 16.51
CA ILE A 34 -4.88 6.18 16.46
C ILE A 34 -6.04 6.63 15.56
N GLY A 35 -6.18 6.05 14.37
CA GLY A 35 -7.27 6.41 13.46
C GLY A 35 -8.66 6.00 13.96
N LEU A 36 -8.78 4.83 14.60
CA LEU A 36 -10.07 4.26 15.01
C LEU A 36 -10.53 4.77 16.39
N LEU A 37 -9.62 4.83 17.36
CA LEU A 37 -9.93 5.19 18.74
C LEU A 37 -9.53 6.63 19.07
N GLY A 38 -8.64 7.25 18.30
CA GLY A 38 -8.23 8.65 18.50
C GLY A 38 -9.39 9.63 18.64
N PRO A 39 -10.48 9.54 17.83
CA PRO A 39 -11.64 10.43 17.97
C PRO A 39 -12.36 10.32 19.32
N LEU A 40 -12.15 9.25 20.09
CA LEU A 40 -12.73 9.09 21.44
C LEU A 40 -11.91 9.78 22.52
N PHE A 41 -10.62 10.05 22.26
CA PHE A 41 -9.66 10.57 23.24
C PHE A 41 -9.23 12.01 22.98
N TRP A 42 -9.52 12.56 21.80
CA TRP A 42 -9.10 13.91 21.40
C TRP A 42 -10.20 14.63 20.64
N ASP A 43 -10.27 15.95 20.80
CA ASP A 43 -11.23 16.78 20.08
C ASP A 43 -10.83 16.91 18.61
N THR A 44 -11.67 16.35 17.74
CA THR A 44 -11.48 16.37 16.29
C THR A 44 -11.80 17.74 15.66
N GLU A 45 -12.52 18.62 16.36
CA GLU A 45 -12.80 19.97 15.85
C GLU A 45 -11.54 20.82 15.76
N MET A 46 -10.52 20.52 16.56
CA MET A 46 -9.19 21.14 16.48
C MET A 46 -8.44 20.80 15.17
N ALA A 47 -8.97 19.92 14.32
CA ALA A 47 -8.43 19.65 13.00
C ALA A 47 -8.85 20.70 11.94
N TYR A 48 -9.80 21.60 12.23
CA TYR A 48 -10.25 22.63 11.28
C TYR A 48 -9.38 23.89 11.35
N THR A 49 -9.29 24.61 10.23
CA THR A 49 -8.46 25.83 10.12
C THR A 49 -8.88 26.90 11.13
N GLY A 50 -7.91 27.47 11.84
CA GLY A 50 -8.13 28.54 12.83
C GLY A 50 -8.68 28.09 14.19
N SER A 51 -8.72 26.78 14.45
CA SER A 51 -9.18 26.21 15.73
C SER A 51 -8.10 26.22 16.83
N ALA A 52 -6.83 26.37 16.46
CA ALA A 52 -5.69 26.35 17.39
C ALA A 52 -4.74 27.54 17.13
N PRO A 53 -3.90 27.91 18.12
CA PRO A 53 -2.87 28.95 17.93
C PRO A 53 -1.89 28.58 16.81
N LEU A 54 -1.21 29.56 16.22
CA LEU A 54 -0.32 29.34 15.09
C LEU A 54 1.08 28.91 15.54
N ASN A 55 1.64 27.90 14.88
CA ASN A 55 3.06 27.49 14.99
C ASN A 55 3.54 27.21 16.42
N LEU A 56 2.72 26.56 17.25
CA LEU A 56 3.15 26.12 18.58
C LEU A 56 4.12 24.95 18.45
N PRO A 57 5.22 24.97 19.22
CA PRO A 57 6.13 23.85 19.25
C PRO A 57 5.47 22.66 19.98
N PRO A 58 5.96 21.43 19.74
CA PRO A 58 5.44 20.26 20.43
C PRO A 58 5.77 20.30 21.93
N MET A 59 5.03 19.52 22.72
CA MET A 59 5.11 19.53 24.19
C MET A 59 6.49 19.23 24.78
N TRP A 60 7.38 18.55 24.04
CA TRP A 60 8.75 18.24 24.47
C TRP A 60 9.76 19.34 24.16
N SER A 61 9.32 20.44 23.55
CA SER A 61 10.13 21.62 23.22
C SER A 61 9.77 22.79 24.15
N GLU A 62 10.70 23.72 24.31
CA GLU A 62 10.43 24.97 25.02
C GLU A 62 9.25 25.71 24.38
N GLY A 63 8.28 26.14 25.21
CA GLY A 63 7.05 26.79 24.77
C GLY A 63 5.92 25.85 24.33
N GLY A 64 6.10 24.54 24.44
CA GLY A 64 5.06 23.54 24.14
C GLY A 64 3.98 23.45 25.22
N SER A 65 2.78 22.99 24.85
CA SER A 65 1.64 22.76 25.76
C SER A 65 1.13 21.32 25.65
N PHE A 66 0.55 20.80 26.74
CA PHE A 66 -0.22 19.56 26.73
C PHE A 66 -1.55 19.68 25.99
N ASP A 67 -2.05 20.91 25.81
CA ASP A 67 -3.27 21.17 25.02
C ASP A 67 -3.04 20.93 23.53
N HIS A 68 -1.77 20.99 23.09
CA HIS A 68 -1.33 20.71 21.72
C HIS A 68 -0.09 19.81 21.74
N PRO A 69 -0.22 18.50 22.04
CA PRO A 69 0.92 17.61 22.31
C PRO A 69 1.94 17.58 21.17
N LEU A 70 1.46 17.60 19.93
CA LEU A 70 2.29 17.58 18.72
C LEU A 70 2.54 18.98 18.14
N GLY A 71 2.10 20.04 18.83
CA GLY A 71 2.14 21.40 18.35
C GLY A 71 1.05 21.70 17.32
N THR A 72 1.16 22.87 16.69
CA THR A 72 0.16 23.38 15.74
C THR A 72 0.80 23.86 14.44
N GLU A 73 0.02 23.84 13.37
CA GLU A 73 0.47 24.23 12.04
C GLU A 73 0.27 25.73 11.77
N SER A 74 0.84 26.24 10.67
CA SER A 74 0.70 27.64 10.22
C SER A 74 -0.72 28.04 9.85
N ASN A 75 -1.61 27.07 9.69
CA ASN A 75 -3.03 27.28 9.41
C ASN A 75 -3.89 27.27 10.69
N GLY A 76 -3.28 27.21 11.87
CA GLY A 76 -3.98 27.20 13.16
C GLY A 76 -4.78 25.93 13.37
N ARG A 77 -4.16 24.79 13.05
CA ARG A 77 -4.75 23.45 13.17
C ARG A 77 -3.89 22.66 14.15
N ASP A 78 -4.53 21.93 15.07
CA ASP A 78 -3.84 21.03 15.99
C ASP A 78 -3.31 19.81 15.23
N MET A 79 -2.02 19.53 15.38
CA MET A 79 -1.35 18.50 14.60
C MET A 79 -1.78 17.07 15.03
N LEU A 80 -2.12 16.87 16.30
CA LEU A 80 -2.63 15.59 16.79
C LEU A 80 -4.04 15.31 16.28
N ALA A 81 -4.93 16.29 16.31
CA ALA A 81 -6.27 16.22 15.72
C ALA A 81 -6.19 15.94 14.21
N GLN A 82 -5.26 16.60 13.50
CA GLN A 82 -5.02 16.31 12.08
C GLN A 82 -4.59 14.87 11.82
N LEU A 83 -3.69 14.31 12.65
CA LEU A 83 -3.29 12.91 12.52
C LEU A 83 -4.48 11.97 12.76
N ILE A 84 -5.28 12.21 13.80
CA ILE A 84 -6.43 11.39 14.16
C ILE A 84 -7.47 11.39 13.04
N VAL A 85 -7.87 12.57 12.54
CA VAL A 85 -8.89 12.71 11.48
C VAL A 85 -8.34 12.29 10.12
N GLY A 86 -7.05 12.52 9.86
CA GLY A 86 -6.40 12.19 8.60
C GLY A 86 -6.12 10.70 8.42
N THR A 87 -5.78 9.98 9.49
CA THR A 87 -5.32 8.59 9.43
C THR A 87 -6.31 7.65 8.71
N PRO A 88 -7.62 7.62 9.04
CA PRO A 88 -8.58 6.76 8.33
C PRO A 88 -8.68 7.07 6.84
N SER A 89 -8.65 8.35 6.48
CA SER A 89 -8.71 8.79 5.08
C SER A 89 -7.47 8.37 4.30
N SER A 90 -6.27 8.57 4.86
CA SER A 90 -5.00 8.15 4.26
C SER A 90 -4.91 6.63 4.12
N LEU A 91 -5.35 5.86 5.12
CA LEU A 91 -5.41 4.41 5.06
C LEU A 91 -6.36 3.92 3.96
N LYS A 92 -7.56 4.50 3.87
CA LYS A 92 -8.53 4.17 2.82
C LYS A 92 -7.97 4.44 1.43
N ILE A 93 -7.32 5.60 1.24
CA ILE A 93 -6.68 5.98 -0.02
C ILE A 93 -5.57 4.98 -0.39
N GLY A 94 -4.64 4.72 0.54
CA GLY A 94 -3.52 3.81 0.30
C GLY A 94 -3.99 2.38 0.00
N PHE A 95 -5.00 1.91 0.73
CA PHE A 95 -5.58 0.58 0.52
C PHE A 95 -6.24 0.43 -0.85
N LEU A 96 -7.06 1.40 -1.27
CA LEU A 96 -7.69 1.39 -2.58
C LEU A 96 -6.65 1.48 -3.70
N ALA A 97 -5.65 2.36 -3.55
CA ALA A 97 -4.56 2.48 -4.51
C ALA A 97 -3.75 1.19 -4.64
N ALA A 98 -3.44 0.53 -3.53
CA ALA A 98 -2.74 -0.75 -3.53
C ALA A 98 -3.53 -1.84 -4.25
N ILE A 99 -4.82 -2.02 -3.91
CA ILE A 99 -5.65 -3.06 -4.53
C ILE A 99 -5.83 -2.81 -6.03
N ILE A 100 -6.24 -1.61 -6.41
CA ILE A 100 -6.51 -1.28 -7.82
C ILE A 100 -5.22 -1.34 -8.63
N GLY A 101 -4.14 -0.75 -8.12
CA GLY A 101 -2.83 -0.79 -8.76
C GLY A 101 -2.31 -2.21 -8.93
N MET A 102 -2.48 -3.06 -7.92
CA MET A 102 -2.11 -4.48 -7.96
C MET A 102 -2.98 -5.26 -8.96
N LEU A 103 -4.30 -5.05 -8.98
CA LEU A 103 -5.20 -5.73 -9.93
C LEU A 103 -4.88 -5.36 -11.38
N ILE A 104 -4.73 -4.08 -11.67
CA ILE A 104 -4.36 -3.60 -13.01
C ILE A 104 -2.97 -4.14 -13.37
N GLY A 105 -2.03 -4.06 -12.44
CA GLY A 105 -0.67 -4.59 -12.63
C GLY A 105 -0.62 -6.09 -12.81
N LEU A 106 -1.50 -6.85 -12.16
CA LEU A 106 -1.62 -8.29 -12.35
C LEU A 106 -2.07 -8.62 -13.76
N VAL A 107 -3.08 -7.91 -14.26
CA VAL A 107 -3.57 -8.12 -15.62
C VAL A 107 -2.50 -7.73 -16.64
N PHE A 108 -1.99 -6.50 -16.60
CA PHE A 108 -1.02 -6.04 -17.60
C PHE A 108 0.34 -6.71 -17.46
N GLY A 109 0.81 -6.96 -16.24
CA GLY A 109 2.07 -7.65 -16.00
C GLY A 109 2.03 -9.11 -16.48
N SER A 110 0.92 -9.81 -16.28
CA SER A 110 0.72 -11.17 -16.78
C SER A 110 0.66 -11.20 -18.30
N VAL A 111 -0.11 -10.31 -18.92
CA VAL A 111 -0.21 -10.20 -20.38
C VAL A 111 1.16 -9.89 -21.00
N ALA A 112 1.87 -8.88 -20.49
CA ALA A 112 3.19 -8.50 -20.99
C ALA A 112 4.22 -9.63 -20.82
N GLY A 113 4.27 -10.27 -19.64
CA GLY A 113 5.24 -11.32 -19.34
C GLY A 113 4.96 -12.63 -20.07
N TYR A 114 3.69 -13.01 -20.22
CA TYR A 114 3.32 -14.28 -20.84
C TYR A 114 3.28 -14.21 -22.36
N MET A 115 2.56 -13.23 -22.93
CA MET A 115 2.38 -13.12 -24.37
C MET A 115 3.66 -12.61 -25.07
N GLY A 116 4.41 -11.72 -24.41
CA GLY A 116 5.63 -11.15 -24.98
C GLY A 116 5.38 -10.30 -26.23
N GLY A 117 6.45 -10.03 -26.99
CA GLY A 117 6.38 -9.41 -28.32
C GLY A 117 5.72 -8.03 -28.32
N TRP A 118 4.69 -7.86 -29.16
CA TRP A 118 3.99 -6.60 -29.35
C TRP A 118 3.25 -6.12 -28.09
N TRP A 119 2.59 -7.01 -27.37
CA TRP A 119 1.85 -6.67 -26.15
C TRP A 119 2.78 -6.19 -25.03
N ASP A 120 3.91 -6.87 -24.88
CA ASP A 120 4.96 -6.46 -23.95
C ASP A 120 5.49 -5.06 -24.28
N HIS A 121 5.79 -4.79 -25.56
CA HIS A 121 6.29 -3.50 -25.99
C HIS A 121 5.31 -2.35 -25.70
N ILE A 122 4.01 -2.54 -26.01
CA ILE A 122 2.97 -1.53 -25.72
C ILE A 122 2.86 -1.29 -24.22
N ILE A 123 2.67 -2.35 -23.44
CA ILE A 123 2.43 -2.24 -21.99
C ILE A 123 3.61 -1.57 -21.31
N ARG A 124 4.84 -2.00 -21.65
CA ARG A 124 6.06 -1.41 -21.13
C ARG A 124 6.19 0.07 -21.51
N THR A 125 5.89 0.44 -22.76
CA THR A 125 5.98 1.83 -23.21
C THR A 125 5.00 2.72 -22.44
N ILE A 126 3.75 2.28 -22.27
CA ILE A 126 2.74 3.04 -21.51
C ILE A 126 3.15 3.14 -20.03
N SER A 127 3.57 2.03 -19.41
CA SER A 127 3.97 2.04 -18.00
C SER A 127 5.19 2.91 -17.74
N ASP A 128 6.23 2.80 -18.57
CA ASP A 128 7.48 3.56 -18.42
C ASP A 128 7.21 5.06 -18.64
N SER A 129 6.31 5.40 -19.58
CA SER A 129 5.89 6.79 -19.82
C SER A 129 5.10 7.35 -18.64
N ALA A 130 4.17 6.58 -18.07
CA ALA A 130 3.40 6.97 -16.90
C ALA A 130 4.28 7.20 -15.67
N MET A 131 5.33 6.39 -15.49
CA MET A 131 6.31 6.56 -14.39
C MET A 131 7.22 7.78 -14.56
N THR A 132 7.34 8.32 -15.77
CA THR A 132 8.16 9.52 -16.03
C THR A 132 7.45 10.80 -15.58
N ILE A 133 6.12 10.79 -15.51
CA ILE A 133 5.33 11.93 -15.06
C ILE A 133 5.26 11.90 -13.53
N PRO A 134 5.68 12.97 -12.82
CA PRO A 134 5.53 13.04 -11.37
C PRO A 134 4.05 13.03 -10.98
N SER A 135 3.62 11.99 -10.25
CA SER A 135 2.22 11.82 -9.86
C SER A 135 1.67 13.01 -9.07
N LEU A 136 2.50 13.62 -8.22
CA LEU A 136 2.15 14.81 -7.44
C LEU A 136 1.71 15.98 -8.34
N VAL A 137 2.37 16.19 -9.48
CA VAL A 137 2.06 17.29 -10.40
C VAL A 137 0.68 17.09 -11.01
N VAL A 138 0.38 15.87 -11.46
CA VAL A 138 -0.93 15.53 -12.03
C VAL A 138 -2.03 15.72 -10.99
N LEU A 139 -1.77 15.34 -9.74
CA LEU A 139 -2.73 15.48 -8.65
C LEU A 139 -3.04 16.93 -8.32
N ILE A 140 -2.03 17.81 -8.30
CA ILE A 140 -2.24 19.25 -8.08
C ILE A 140 -3.12 19.84 -9.18
N VAL A 141 -2.87 19.48 -10.44
CA VAL A 141 -3.69 19.92 -11.57
C VAL A 141 -5.13 19.41 -11.43
N ILE A 142 -5.32 18.12 -11.13
CA ILE A 142 -6.68 17.59 -10.95
C ILE A 142 -7.40 18.29 -9.79
N ALA A 143 -6.71 18.48 -8.66
CA ALA A 143 -7.26 19.15 -7.49
C ALA A 143 -7.64 20.62 -7.75
N SER A 144 -7.01 21.29 -8.73
CA SER A 144 -7.39 22.67 -9.09
C SER A 144 -8.67 22.75 -9.92
N TYR A 145 -9.05 21.70 -10.65
CA TYR A 145 -10.25 21.67 -11.50
C TYR A 145 -11.41 20.89 -10.90
N VAL A 146 -11.11 19.86 -10.12
CA VAL A 146 -12.10 18.98 -9.49
C VAL A 146 -12.18 19.36 -8.02
N GLN A 147 -13.31 19.92 -7.61
CA GLN A 147 -13.62 20.04 -6.19
C GLN A 147 -13.81 18.63 -5.63
N MET A 148 -12.77 18.15 -4.94
CA MET A 148 -12.78 16.82 -4.34
C MET A 148 -13.62 16.86 -3.06
N THR A 149 -14.92 16.63 -3.21
CA THR A 149 -15.85 16.64 -2.06
C THR A 149 -15.86 15.32 -1.30
N ASP A 150 -15.44 14.22 -1.92
CA ASP A 150 -15.44 12.87 -1.32
C ASP A 150 -14.06 12.20 -1.36
N THR A 151 -13.67 11.60 -0.23
CA THR A 151 -12.40 10.87 -0.05
C THR A 151 -12.27 9.69 -1.01
N THR A 152 -13.38 9.06 -1.41
CA THR A 152 -13.35 7.91 -2.33
C THR A 152 -12.98 8.35 -3.74
N THR A 153 -13.52 9.46 -4.22
CA THR A 153 -13.17 10.01 -5.55
C THR A 153 -11.68 10.33 -5.61
N MET A 154 -11.15 10.97 -4.57
CA MET A 154 -9.72 11.25 -4.46
C MET A 154 -8.88 9.96 -4.45
N ALA A 155 -9.31 8.94 -3.69
CA ALA A 155 -8.65 7.64 -3.65
C ALA A 155 -8.62 6.95 -5.03
N LEU A 156 -9.72 6.98 -5.77
CA LEU A 156 -9.82 6.36 -7.10
C LEU A 156 -8.92 7.04 -8.13
N ILE A 157 -8.84 8.37 -8.10
CA ILE A 157 -7.93 9.12 -8.97
C ILE A 157 -6.48 8.77 -8.64
N LEU A 158 -6.12 8.73 -7.35
CA LEU A 158 -4.78 8.32 -6.90
C LEU A 158 -4.45 6.89 -7.33
N ALA A 159 -5.41 5.98 -7.20
CA ALA A 159 -5.27 4.58 -7.56
C ALA A 159 -4.98 4.37 -9.07
N LEU A 160 -5.50 5.24 -9.94
CA LEU A 160 -5.26 5.18 -11.38
C LEU A 160 -3.78 5.37 -11.75
N PHE A 161 -2.97 5.94 -10.87
CA PHE A 161 -1.53 6.11 -11.10
C PHE A 161 -0.67 5.05 -10.40
N ALA A 162 -1.28 4.13 -9.64
CA ALA A 162 -0.55 3.15 -8.82
C ALA A 162 -0.14 1.87 -9.58
N TRP A 163 -0.70 1.61 -10.77
CA TRP A 163 -0.49 0.35 -11.51
C TRP A 163 0.85 0.14 -12.22
N PRO A 164 1.63 1.16 -12.65
CA PRO A 164 2.86 0.91 -13.42
C PRO A 164 3.93 0.13 -12.66
N GLY A 165 4.11 0.42 -11.37
CA GLY A 165 5.06 -0.28 -10.50
C GLY A 165 4.74 -1.78 -10.38
N PRO A 166 3.55 -2.16 -9.90
CA PRO A 166 3.09 -3.54 -9.86
C PRO A 166 3.18 -4.26 -11.21
N THR A 167 2.82 -3.60 -12.31
CA THR A 167 2.93 -4.17 -13.68
C THR A 167 4.34 -4.66 -13.97
N ARG A 168 5.35 -3.84 -13.69
CA ARG A 168 6.76 -4.17 -13.93
C ARG A 168 7.24 -5.32 -13.05
N MET A 169 6.86 -5.32 -11.77
CA MET A 169 7.24 -6.37 -10.83
C MET A 169 6.60 -7.71 -11.20
N ILE A 170 5.29 -7.73 -11.47
CA ILE A 170 4.55 -8.93 -11.85
C ILE A 170 5.08 -9.49 -13.17
N ARG A 171 5.33 -8.64 -14.16
CA ARG A 171 5.95 -9.07 -15.42
C ARG A 171 7.26 -9.83 -15.19
N SER A 172 8.12 -9.34 -14.30
CA SER A 172 9.40 -10.00 -13.99
C SER A 172 9.21 -11.40 -13.39
N GLN A 173 8.20 -11.56 -12.54
CA GLN A 173 7.84 -12.85 -11.95
C GLN A 173 7.24 -13.79 -13.00
N ILE A 174 6.32 -13.30 -13.84
CA ILE A 174 5.69 -14.08 -14.90
C ILE A 174 6.72 -14.62 -15.89
N LEU A 175 7.72 -13.81 -16.26
CA LEU A 175 8.83 -14.28 -17.11
C LEU A 175 9.55 -15.49 -16.49
N THR A 176 9.75 -15.48 -15.18
CA THR A 176 10.37 -16.60 -14.45
C THR A 176 9.45 -17.82 -14.36
N LEU A 177 8.15 -17.60 -14.13
CA LEU A 177 7.18 -18.70 -14.00
C LEU A 177 6.87 -19.39 -15.31
N ARG A 178 6.88 -18.64 -16.41
CA ARG A 178 6.64 -19.16 -17.76
C ARG A 178 7.62 -20.29 -18.13
N GLU A 179 8.83 -20.29 -17.56
CA GLU A 179 9.84 -21.32 -17.81
C GLU A 179 9.67 -22.57 -16.94
N ARG A 180 8.75 -22.56 -15.96
CA ARG A 180 8.54 -23.70 -15.05
C ARG A 180 7.83 -24.85 -15.74
N GLY A 181 8.13 -26.07 -15.25
CA GLY A 181 7.62 -27.32 -15.83
C GLY A 181 6.09 -27.40 -15.91
N TYR A 182 5.36 -26.94 -14.87
CA TYR A 182 3.90 -27.00 -14.86
C TYR A 182 3.27 -26.11 -15.95
N VAL A 183 3.86 -24.95 -16.25
CA VAL A 183 3.38 -24.06 -17.34
C VAL A 183 3.61 -24.71 -18.70
N ARG A 184 4.74 -25.40 -18.89
CA ARG A 184 5.02 -26.15 -20.12
C ARG A 184 4.03 -27.31 -20.29
N MET A 185 3.72 -28.02 -19.22
CA MET A 185 2.72 -29.10 -19.24
C MET A 185 1.30 -28.59 -19.53
N ALA A 186 0.90 -27.45 -18.96
CA ALA A 186 -0.39 -26.83 -19.23
C ALA A 186 -0.53 -26.44 -20.72
N ASN A 187 0.53 -25.88 -21.32
CA ASN A 187 0.57 -25.60 -22.75
C ASN A 187 0.43 -26.86 -23.62
N LEU A 188 1.13 -27.95 -23.27
CA LEU A 188 1.02 -29.23 -23.98
C LEU A 188 -0.37 -29.87 -23.84
N SER A 189 -1.06 -29.58 -22.75
CA SER A 189 -2.43 -30.06 -22.49
C SER A 189 -3.50 -29.25 -23.24
N GLY A 190 -3.11 -28.21 -23.97
CA GLY A 190 -4.02 -27.36 -24.75
C GLY A 190 -4.75 -26.29 -23.93
N ALA A 191 -4.28 -25.99 -22.71
CA ALA A 191 -4.86 -24.93 -21.90
C ALA A 191 -4.75 -23.56 -22.59
N SER A 192 -5.77 -22.73 -22.44
CA SER A 192 -5.78 -21.40 -23.07
C SER A 192 -4.75 -20.47 -22.41
N ALA A 193 -4.26 -19.47 -23.15
CA ALA A 193 -3.34 -18.48 -22.59
C ALA A 193 -3.91 -17.78 -21.34
N TRP A 194 -5.22 -17.49 -21.34
CA TRP A 194 -5.91 -16.87 -20.20
C TRP A 194 -5.91 -17.78 -18.97
N GLU A 195 -6.22 -19.06 -19.17
CA GLU A 195 -6.20 -20.08 -18.11
C GLU A 195 -4.79 -20.24 -17.53
N ILE A 196 -3.77 -20.31 -18.37
CA ILE A 196 -2.38 -20.41 -17.91
C ILE A 196 -1.97 -19.15 -17.11
N MET A 197 -2.40 -17.96 -17.52
CA MET A 197 -2.08 -16.73 -16.79
C MET A 197 -2.76 -16.65 -15.43
N PHE A 198 -4.08 -16.82 -15.37
CA PHE A 198 -4.87 -16.49 -14.17
C PHE A 198 -5.26 -17.69 -13.30
N VAL A 199 -5.23 -18.90 -13.85
CA VAL A 199 -5.57 -20.13 -13.11
C VAL A 199 -4.31 -20.89 -12.73
N GLU A 200 -3.29 -20.92 -13.58
CA GLU A 200 -2.03 -21.62 -13.28
C GLU A 200 -0.99 -20.70 -12.63
N MET A 201 -0.61 -19.58 -13.28
CA MET A 201 0.49 -18.75 -12.79
C MET A 201 0.09 -17.82 -11.64
N ALA A 202 -1.02 -17.08 -11.75
CA ALA A 202 -1.41 -16.11 -10.73
C ALA A 202 -1.59 -16.71 -9.33
N PRO A 203 -2.24 -17.88 -9.13
CA PRO A 203 -2.36 -18.49 -7.81
C PRO A 203 -1.00 -18.91 -7.23
N ASN A 204 -0.09 -19.39 -8.07
CA ASN A 204 1.29 -19.71 -7.67
C ASN A 204 2.11 -18.46 -7.28
N MET A 205 1.69 -17.28 -7.72
CA MET A 205 2.29 -15.99 -7.33
C MET A 205 1.67 -15.37 -6.09
N LEU A 206 0.48 -15.79 -5.65
CA LEU A 206 -0.23 -15.17 -4.53
C LEU A 206 0.63 -15.00 -3.27
N PRO A 207 1.46 -15.97 -2.85
CA PRO A 207 2.31 -15.77 -1.68
C PRO A 207 3.30 -14.61 -1.84
N TRP A 208 3.82 -14.40 -3.05
CA TRP A 208 4.72 -13.29 -3.35
C TRP A 208 3.96 -11.97 -3.52
N LEU A 209 2.78 -12.00 -4.16
CA LEU A 209 1.89 -10.83 -4.30
C LEU A 209 1.41 -10.32 -2.94
N ALA A 210 1.12 -11.23 -2.01
CA ALA A 210 0.67 -10.88 -0.66
C ALA A 210 1.81 -10.33 0.23
N ALA A 211 3.07 -10.58 -0.15
CA ALA A 211 4.25 -10.14 0.59
C ALA A 211 4.89 -8.87 0.03
N SER A 212 4.46 -8.41 -1.15
CA SER A 212 4.98 -7.23 -1.86
C SER A 212 4.13 -5.99 -1.60
#